data_AF-A0A559SPH1-F1
#
_entry.id   AF-A0A559SPH1-F1
#
_cell.length_a   1.000
_cell.length_b   1.000
_cell.length_c   1.000
_cell.angle_alpha   90.00
_cell.angle_beta   90.00
_cell.angle_gamma   90.00
#
_symmetry.space_group_name_H-M   'P 1'
#
loop_
_entity.id
_entity.type
_entity.pdbx_description
1 polymer ?
#
loop_
_entity_poly.entity_id
_entity_poly.type
_entity_poly.pdbx_seq_one_letter_code
_entity_poly.pdbx_strand_id
1 'polypeptide(L)'
;MHEIRDQYGDGHLVFVLRCIKQTNNNRDELWSETIGAVSDILIQRQDWALDRPSEVLEAFDNIPLGILRGKAVARRPWPVRATLRTYIYDRLESILDEPEQRLAV
;
A
#
# COMPACT_ATOMS: atom_id res chain seq x y z
N MET A 1 10.49 -0.99 10.90
CA MET A 1 9.69 -2.17 11.34
C MET A 1 9.33 -2.10 12.81
N HIS A 2 10.30 -1.91 13.72
CA HIS A 2 10.02 -1.70 15.16
C HIS A 2 9.03 -0.54 15.39
N GLU A 3 9.25 0.63 14.78
CA GLU A 3 8.33 1.78 14.92
C GLU A 3 6.88 1.48 14.56
N ILE A 4 6.62 0.78 13.44
CA ILE A 4 5.26 0.44 13.02
C ILE A 4 4.62 -0.55 13.99
N ARG A 5 5.37 -1.57 14.41
CA ARG A 5 4.88 -2.54 15.40
C ARG A 5 4.59 -1.87 16.73
N ASP A 6 5.51 -1.05 17.22
CA ASP A 6 5.43 -0.43 18.53
C ASP A 6 4.28 0.61 18.56
N GLN A 7 3.96 1.22 17.41
CA GLN A 7 2.89 2.22 17.28
C GLN A 7 1.51 1.63 16.93
N TYR A 8 1.43 0.58 16.10
CA TYR A 8 0.17 0.07 15.55
C TYR A 8 -0.08 -1.43 15.83
N GLY A 9 0.85 -2.10 16.51
CA GLY A 9 0.75 -3.49 16.91
C GLY A 9 1.19 -4.50 15.83
N ASP A 10 1.36 -5.75 16.26
CA ASP A 10 1.82 -6.85 15.39
C ASP A 10 0.80 -7.18 14.29
N GLY A 11 -0.50 -7.08 14.57
CA GLY A 11 -1.55 -7.36 13.59
C GLY A 11 -1.45 -6.45 12.37
N HIS A 12 -1.25 -5.15 12.59
CA HIS A 12 -1.06 -4.17 11.52
C HIS A 12 0.21 -4.44 10.73
N LEU A 13 1.34 -4.69 11.41
CA LEU A 13 2.59 -5.01 10.73
C LEU A 13 2.46 -6.28 9.86
N VAL A 14 1.83 -7.33 10.36
CA VAL A 14 1.57 -8.55 9.58
C VAL A 14 0.72 -8.25 8.36
N PHE A 15 -0.30 -7.40 8.49
CA PHE A 15 -1.17 -7.03 7.38
C PHE A 15 -0.43 -6.24 6.30
N VAL A 16 0.39 -5.26 6.68
CA VAL A 16 1.29 -4.52 5.77
C VAL A 16 2.22 -5.47 5.02
N LEU A 17 2.85 -6.41 5.73
CA LEU A 17 3.78 -7.36 5.13
C LEU A 17 3.07 -8.32 4.17
N ARG A 18 1.82 -8.73 4.45
CA ARG A 18 1.02 -9.55 3.54
C ARG A 18 0.72 -8.81 2.23
N CYS A 19 0.30 -7.55 2.31
CA CYS A 19 0.07 -6.70 1.13
C CYS A 19 1.30 -6.67 0.20
N ILE A 20 2.50 -6.60 0.78
CA ILE A 20 3.75 -6.55 0.00
C ILE A 20 4.12 -7.93 -0.55
N LYS A 21 4.00 -8.99 0.26
CA LYS A 21 4.47 -10.35 -0.08
C LYS A 21 3.62 -11.10 -1.10
N GLN A 22 2.32 -10.81 -1.22
CA GLN A 22 1.41 -11.58 -2.10
C GLN A 22 1.58 -11.26 -3.59
N THR A 23 2.19 -10.12 -3.92
CA THR A 23 2.59 -9.83 -5.30
C THR A 23 3.70 -10.80 -5.77
N ASN A 24 3.34 -11.69 -6.70
CA ASN A 24 4.23 -12.70 -7.32
C ASN A 24 5.51 -12.12 -7.99
N ASN A 25 5.66 -10.79 -8.02
CA ASN A 25 6.74 -10.04 -8.64
C ASN A 25 7.61 -9.20 -7.67
N ASN A 26 7.33 -9.16 -6.35
CA ASN A 26 7.98 -8.20 -5.43
C ASN A 26 8.66 -8.83 -4.19
N ARG A 27 9.23 -10.04 -4.30
CA ARG A 27 9.93 -10.71 -3.18
C ARG A 27 11.03 -9.85 -2.53
N ASP A 28 11.59 -8.91 -3.29
CA ASP A 28 12.69 -8.01 -2.89
C ASP A 28 12.23 -6.59 -2.54
N GLU A 29 10.94 -6.30 -2.47
CA GLU A 29 10.41 -4.94 -2.20
C GLU A 29 10.12 -4.66 -0.71
N LEU A 30 10.73 -5.43 0.20
CA LEU A 30 10.71 -5.15 1.65
C LEU A 30 11.63 -3.97 2.02
N TRP A 31 11.51 -2.86 1.30
CA TRP A 31 12.20 -1.61 1.59
C TRP A 31 11.46 -0.84 2.69
N SER A 32 12.21 -0.10 3.50
CA SER A 32 11.64 0.69 4.60
C SER A 32 10.59 1.68 4.10
N GLU A 33 10.84 2.31 2.95
CA GLU A 33 9.93 3.25 2.31
C GLU A 33 8.66 2.58 1.78
N THR A 34 8.75 1.37 1.21
CA THR A 34 7.57 0.61 0.74
C THR A 34 6.71 0.19 1.92
N ILE A 35 7.31 -0.37 2.97
CA ILE A 35 6.60 -0.76 4.20
C ILE A 35 5.92 0.45 4.85
N GLY A 36 6.65 1.56 4.97
CA GLY A 36 6.12 2.81 5.53
C GLY A 36 4.97 3.38 4.70
N ALA A 37 5.09 3.39 3.36
CA ALA A 37 4.05 3.92 2.48
C ALA A 37 2.75 3.09 2.54
N VAL A 38 2.85 1.76 2.54
CA VAL A 38 1.69 0.88 2.68
C VAL A 38 1.05 1.06 4.06
N SER A 39 1.86 1.12 5.12
CA SER A 39 1.37 1.37 6.48
C SER A 39 0.59 2.70 6.56
N ASP A 40 1.12 3.78 5.99
CA ASP A 40 0.46 5.09 6.00
C ASP A 40 -0.93 5.04 5.37
N ILE A 41 -1.07 4.33 4.25
CA ILE A 41 -2.35 4.19 3.54
C ILE A 41 -3.36 3.43 4.40
N LEU A 42 -2.96 2.28 4.96
CA LEU A 42 -3.86 1.45 5.77
C LEU A 42 -4.30 2.13 7.07
N ILE A 43 -3.45 3.01 7.63
CA ILE A 43 -3.82 3.84 8.79
C ILE A 43 -4.79 4.95 8.36
N GLN A 44 -4.58 5.54 7.18
CA GLN A 44 -5.43 6.62 6.67
C GLN A 44 -6.81 6.11 6.22
N ARG A 45 -6.89 4.94 5.57
CA ARG A 45 -8.11 4.33 5.03
C ARG A 45 -8.51 3.11 5.87
N GLN A 46 -8.96 3.39 7.10
CA GLN A 46 -9.42 2.34 8.02
C GLN A 46 -10.68 1.64 7.50
N ASP A 47 -11.50 2.32 6.71
CA ASP A 47 -12.63 1.75 5.98
C ASP A 47 -12.18 0.58 5.07
N TRP A 48 -11.06 0.73 4.38
CA TRP A 48 -10.47 -0.38 3.63
C TRP A 48 -9.85 -1.43 4.55
N ALA A 49 -9.02 -0.98 5.50
CA ALA A 49 -8.19 -1.88 6.30
C ALA A 49 -8.97 -2.75 7.29
N LEU A 50 -10.09 -2.25 7.82
CA LEU A 50 -10.92 -2.93 8.83
C LEU A 50 -12.12 -3.63 8.20
N ASP A 51 -12.81 -2.98 7.25
CA ASP A 51 -14.06 -3.52 6.72
C ASP A 51 -13.84 -4.38 5.47
N ARG A 52 -12.78 -4.11 4.69
CA ARG A 52 -12.50 -4.76 3.40
C ARG A 52 -11.08 -5.36 3.28
N PRO A 53 -10.52 -6.01 4.31
CA PRO A 53 -9.11 -6.43 4.32
C PRO A 53 -8.76 -7.43 3.22
N SER A 54 -9.69 -8.32 2.84
CA SER A 54 -9.46 -9.28 1.74
C SER A 54 -9.37 -8.58 0.39
N GLU A 55 -10.24 -7.61 0.10
CA GLU A 55 -10.22 -6.86 -1.15
C GLU A 55 -8.96 -6.01 -1.28
N VAL A 56 -8.46 -5.45 -0.16
CA VAL A 56 -7.17 -4.76 -0.13
C VAL A 56 -6.04 -5.70 -0.54
N LEU A 57 -6.00 -6.93 0.00
CA LEU A 57 -4.96 -7.90 -0.37
C LEU A 57 -5.03 -8.26 -1.86
N GLU A 58 -6.23 -8.51 -2.38
CA GLU A 58 -6.45 -8.79 -3.81
C GLU A 58 -6.09 -7.60 -4.71
N ALA A 59 -6.35 -6.37 -4.26
CA ALA A 59 -5.95 -5.17 -4.98
C ALA A 59 -4.42 -5.06 -5.04
N PHE A 60 -3.74 -5.34 -3.94
CA PHE A 60 -2.28 -5.33 -3.89
C PHE A 60 -1.64 -6.35 -4.83
N ASP A 61 -2.25 -7.52 -5.04
CA ASP A 61 -1.78 -8.51 -6.02
C ASP A 61 -1.65 -7.96 -7.44
N ASN A 62 -2.42 -6.92 -7.78
CA ASN A 62 -2.43 -6.27 -9.08
C ASN A 62 -1.55 -5.00 -9.14
N ILE A 63 -0.92 -4.59 -8.03
CA ILE A 63 -0.11 -3.38 -7.97
C ILE A 63 1.38 -3.70 -8.17
N PRO A 64 2.05 -3.18 -9.22
CA PRO A 64 3.47 -3.44 -9.46
C PRO A 64 4.36 -2.56 -8.57
N LEU A 65 4.44 -2.86 -7.28
CA LEU A 65 5.16 -2.06 -6.26
C LEU A 65 6.60 -1.71 -6.66
N GLY A 66 7.38 -2.65 -7.20
CA GLY A 66 8.76 -2.36 -7.63
C GLY A 66 8.86 -1.33 -8.75
N ILE A 67 7.91 -1.33 -9.70
CA ILE A 67 7.85 -0.30 -10.75
C ILE A 67 7.47 1.05 -10.14
N LEU A 68 6.51 1.09 -9.20
CA LEU A 68 6.10 2.32 -8.54
C LEU A 68 7.24 2.90 -7.68
N ARG A 69 7.99 2.05 -6.98
CA ARG A 69 9.18 2.47 -6.22
C ARG A 69 10.26 3.00 -7.15
N GLY A 70 10.54 2.31 -8.26
CA GLY A 70 11.48 2.78 -9.28
C GLY A 70 11.10 4.17 -9.81
N LYS A 71 9.81 4.41 -10.07
CA LYS A 71 9.29 5.74 -10.40
C LYS A 71 9.57 6.74 -9.28
N ALA A 72 9.20 6.43 -8.03
CA ALA A 72 9.41 7.34 -6.89
C ALA A 72 10.89 7.71 -6.69
N VAL A 73 11.80 6.74 -6.79
CA VAL A 73 13.25 6.97 -6.70
C VAL A 73 13.75 7.90 -7.82
N ALA A 74 13.23 7.74 -9.04
CA ALA A 74 13.57 8.60 -10.17
C ALA A 74 13.03 10.04 -10.05
N ARG A 75 12.20 10.37 -9.04
CA ARG A 75 11.68 11.73 -8.76
C ARG A 75 12.46 12.45 -7.66
N ARG A 76 13.59 11.90 -7.21
CA ARG A 76 14.50 12.60 -6.29
C ARG A 76 14.79 14.03 -6.83
N PRO A 77 14.85 15.05 -5.96
CA PRO A 77 15.00 14.98 -4.50
C PRO A 77 13.69 14.78 -3.71
N TRP A 78 12.56 14.46 -4.36
CA TRP A 78 11.30 14.24 -3.65
C TRP A 78 11.41 13.07 -2.64
N PRO A 79 10.73 13.14 -1.48
CA PRO A 79 10.74 12.05 -0.52
C PRO A 79 10.14 10.77 -1.10
N VAL A 80 10.93 9.69 -1.13
CA VAL A 80 10.54 8.42 -1.78
C VAL A 80 9.28 7.82 -1.15
N ARG A 81 9.19 7.74 0.19
CA ARG A 81 8.01 7.21 0.90
C ARG A 81 6.74 7.99 0.53
N ALA A 82 6.78 9.31 0.59
CA ALA A 82 5.61 10.15 0.29
C ALA A 82 5.19 10.02 -1.18
N THR A 83 6.16 10.02 -2.10
CA THR A 83 5.89 9.88 -3.54
C THR A 83 5.31 8.49 -3.87
N LEU A 84 5.89 7.44 -3.29
CA LEU A 84 5.42 6.07 -3.45
C LEU A 84 4.02 5.89 -2.86
N ARG A 85 3.76 6.47 -1.69
CA ARG A 85 2.45 6.46 -1.04
C ARG A 85 1.37 6.97 -1.99
N THR A 86 1.59 8.10 -2.65
CA THR A 86 0.65 8.65 -3.64
C THR A 86 0.40 7.66 -4.78
N TYR A 87 1.46 7.10 -5.39
CA TYR A 87 1.28 6.15 -6.48
C TYR A 87 0.54 4.87 -6.09
N ILE A 88 0.74 4.37 -4.87
CA ILE A 88 0.01 3.20 -4.37
C ILE A 88 -1.44 3.58 -4.07
N TYR A 89 -1.65 4.72 -3.40
CA TYR A 89 -2.98 5.22 -3.04
C TYR A 89 -3.87 5.39 -4.27
N ASP A 90 -3.39 6.08 -5.32
CA ASP A 90 -4.15 6.32 -6.54
C ASP A 90 -4.60 5.00 -7.20
N ARG A 91 -3.76 3.96 -7.13
CA ARG A 91 -4.10 2.63 -7.66
C ARG A 91 -5.15 1.94 -6.81
N LEU A 92 -4.98 1.93 -5.50
CA LEU A 92 -5.94 1.33 -4.58
C LEU A 92 -7.31 2.01 -4.69
N GLU A 93 -7.34 3.34 -4.74
CA GLU A 93 -8.58 4.11 -4.89
C GLU A 93 -9.31 3.74 -6.18
N SER A 94 -8.58 3.63 -7.30
CA SER A 94 -9.17 3.20 -8.58
C SER A 94 -9.71 1.76 -8.58
N ILE A 95 -9.25 0.91 -7.67
CA ILE A 95 -9.69 -0.49 -7.59
C ILE A 95 -10.83 -0.63 -6.57
N LEU A 96 -10.72 0.03 -5.43
CA LEU A 96 -11.58 -0.18 -4.27
C LEU A 96 -12.79 0.75 -4.27
N ASP A 97 -12.68 1.96 -4.82
CA ASP A 97 -13.73 3.00 -4.72
C ASP A 97 -14.37 3.34 -6.08
N GLU A 98 -13.62 3.31 -7.19
CA GLU A 98 -14.18 3.62 -8.52
C GLU A 98 -15.26 2.64 -9.03
N PRO A 99 -15.28 1.32 -8.71
CA PRO A 99 -16.37 0.44 -9.14
C PRO A 99 -17.74 0.82 -8.55
N GLU A 100 -17.78 1.28 -7.29
CA GLU A 100 -19.02 1.71 -6.62
C GLU A 100 -19.53 3.05 -7.17
N GLN A 101 -18.63 3.98 -7.51
CA GLN A 101 -19.03 5.32 -7.99
C GLN A 101 -19.70 5.32 -9.37
N ARG A 102 -19.44 4.33 -10.24
CA ARG A 102 -20.10 4.23 -11.56
C ARG A 102 -21.55 3.74 -11.51
N LEU A 103 -21.95 3.06 -10.43
CA LEU A 103 -23.31 2.53 -10.24
C LEU A 103 -24.22 3.50 -9.46
N ALA A 104 -23.66 4.58 -8.91
CA ALA A 104 -24.37 5.57 -8.11
C ALA A 104 -24.74 6.86 -8.88
N VAL A 105 -24.63 6.86 -10.22
CA VAL A 105 -24.95 7.99 -11.12
C VAL A 105 -26.11 7.63 -12.04
#